data_AF-A0A139P0Z5-F1
#
_entry.id   AF-A0A139P0Z5-F1
#
_cell.length_a   1.000
_cell.length_b   1.000
_cell.length_c   1.000
_cell.angle_alpha   90.00
_cell.angle_beta   90.00
_cell.angle_gamma   90.00
#
_symmetry.space_group_name_H-M   'P 1'
#
loop_
_entity.id
_entity.type
_entity.pdbx_description
1 polymer ?
#
loop_
_entity_poly.entity_id
_entity_poly.type
_entity_poly.pdbx_seq_one_letter_code
_entity_poly.pdbx_strand_id
1 'polypeptide(L)' 'MENVGDYQVKQHSEKLVEVCLSQRDEDVETAILAQFQLLAQQKEFIVPQIQFSDYHWDTSRKLKRIQRL' A
#
# COMPACT_ATOMS: atom_id res chain seq x y z
N MET A 1 -3.80 -13.30 15.91
CA MET A 1 -3.27 -13.32 14.53
C MET A 1 -3.85 -12.10 13.84
N GLU A 2 -3.25 -10.94 14.05
CA GLU A 2 -3.71 -9.67 13.49
C GLU A 2 -2.62 -9.23 12.52
N ASN A 3 -2.91 -9.30 11.21
CA ASN A 3 -2.19 -8.71 10.07
C ASN A 3 -2.69 -9.42 8.78
N VAL A 4 -4.02 -9.62 8.64
CA VAL A 4 -4.58 -9.80 7.29
C VAL A 4 -4.62 -8.38 6.74
N GLY A 5 -3.74 -8.11 5.78
CA GLY A 5 -3.31 -6.75 5.43
C GLY A 5 -4.46 -5.82 5.10
N ASP A 6 -4.57 -4.73 5.85
CA ASP A 6 -5.47 -3.61 5.58
C ASP A 6 -5.10 -2.83 4.30
N TYR A 7 -3.95 -3.16 3.71
CA TYR A 7 -3.44 -2.50 2.53
C TYR A 7 -2.56 -3.41 1.68
N GLN A 8 -2.41 -3.06 0.40
CA GLN A 8 -1.45 -3.67 -0.52
C GLN A 8 -0.76 -2.59 -1.33
N VAL A 9 0.57 -2.67 -1.46
CA VAL A 9 1.34 -1.76 -2.31
C VAL A 9 1.86 -2.52 -3.52
N LYS A 10 1.68 -1.94 -4.71
CA LYS A 10 2.23 -2.46 -5.97
C LYS A 10 3.02 -1.36 -6.66
N GLN A 11 4.26 -1.65 -7.02
CA GLN A 11 5.03 -0.78 -7.88
C GLN A 11 4.84 -1.21 -9.33
N HIS A 12 4.18 -0.37 -10.12
CA HIS A 12 3.95 -0.63 -11.55
C HIS A 12 5.16 -0.18 -12.38
N SER A 13 5.84 0.88 -11.95
CA SER A 13 7.08 1.34 -12.56
C SER A 13 7.91 2.15 -11.54
N GLU A 14 9.11 2.58 -11.94
CA GLU A 14 9.95 3.47 -11.12
C GLU A 14 9.22 4.76 -10.70
N LYS A 15 8.22 5.19 -11.48
CA LYS A 15 7.48 6.44 -11.27
C LYS A 15 6.04 6.24 -10.81
N LEU A 16 5.57 5.00 -10.67
CA LEU A 16 4.17 4.72 -10.36
C LEU A 16 4.05 3.65 -9.27
N VAL A 17 3.44 4.06 -8.17
CA VAL A 17 3.08 3.19 -7.05
C VAL A 17 1.57 3.21 -6.89
N GLU A 18 0.97 2.02 -6.84
CA GLU A 18 -0.42 1.82 -6.48
C GLU A 18 -0.50 1.39 -5.02
N VAL A 19 -1.32 2.07 -4.23
CA VAL A 19 -1.62 1.77 -2.84
C VAL A 19 -3.08 1.38 -2.75
N CYS A 20 -3.34 0.10 -2.54
CA CYS A 20 -4.67 -0.42 -2.29
C CYS A 20 -4.98 -0.34 -0.80
N LEU A 21 -6.12 0.25 -0.41
CA LEU A 21 -6.54 0.40 0.99
C LEU A 21 -7.89 -0.29 1.22
N SER A 22 -8.06 -0.98 2.35
CA SER A 22 -9.33 -1.62 2.72
C SER A 22 -10.41 -0.60 3.09
N GLN A 23 -9.99 0.53 3.67
CA GLN A 23 -10.81 1.70 3.94
C GLN A 23 -10.15 2.91 3.31
N ARG A 24 -10.81 3.50 2.32
CA ARG A 24 -10.37 4.74 1.70
C ARG A 24 -11.02 5.90 2.44
N ASP A 25 -10.17 6.83 2.84
CA ASP A 25 -10.56 8.11 3.42
C ASP A 25 -9.63 9.18 2.86
N GLU A 26 -10.18 10.35 2.55
CA GLU A 26 -9.40 11.45 1.96
C GLU A 26 -8.28 11.92 2.90
N ASP A 27 -8.47 11.85 4.22
CA ASP A 27 -7.45 12.18 5.22
C ASP A 27 -6.29 11.17 5.17
N VAL A 28 -6.62 9.88 5.03
CA VAL A 28 -5.63 8.81 4.91
C VAL A 28 -4.81 8.95 3.63
N GLU A 29 -5.47 9.20 2.49
CA GLU A 29 -4.78 9.43 1.20
C GLU A 29 -3.86 10.65 1.28
N THR A 30 -4.34 11.74 1.88
CA THR A 30 -3.56 12.97 2.08
C THR A 30 -2.36 12.74 2.99
N ALA A 31 -2.55 12.01 4.09
CA ALA A 31 -1.48 11.66 5.03
C ALA A 31 -0.39 10.81 4.36
N ILE A 32 -0.78 9.83 3.53
CA ILE A 32 0.16 9.00 2.78
C ILE A 32 0.96 9.86 1.79
N LEU A 33 0.29 10.73 1.02
CA LEU A 33 0.98 11.66 0.11
C LEU A 33 1.98 12.55 0.85
N ALA A 34 1.59 13.12 1.99
CA ALA A 34 2.46 13.96 2.81
C ALA A 34 3.68 13.19 3.34
N GLN A 35 3.51 11.93 3.75
CA GLN A 35 4.62 11.07 4.16
C GLN A 35 5.59 10.78 3.03
N PHE A 36 5.11 10.52 1.82
CA PHE A 36 5.99 10.34 0.66
C PHE A 36 6.78 11.60 0.32
N GLN A 37 6.15 12.78 0.42
CA GLN A 37 6.83 14.06 0.25
C GLN A 37 7.93 14.27 1.31
N LEU A 38 7.62 14.00 2.58
CA LEU A 38 8.60 14.09 3.66
C LEU A 38 9.78 13.13 3.43
N LEU A 39 9.49 11.89 3.08
CA LEU A 39 10.52 10.89 2.80
C LEU A 39 11.39 11.27 1.61
N ALA A 40 10.82 11.85 0.57
CA ALA A 40 11.56 12.35 -0.58
C ALA A 40 12.54 13.45 -0.22
N GLN A 41 12.15 14.37 0.68
CA GLN A 41 13.05 15.40 1.20
C GLN A 41 14.17 14.79 2.06
N GLN A 42 13.84 13.80 2.89
CA GLN A 42 14.82 13.17 3.80
C GLN A 42 15.82 12.25 3.11
N LYS A 43 15.40 11.57 2.04
CA LYS A 43 16.18 10.54 1.35
C LYS A 43 16.58 10.93 -0.07
N GLU A 44 16.29 12.17 -0.47
CA GLU A 44 16.65 12.75 -1.76
C GLU A 44 16.20 11.91 -2.97
N PHE A 45 14.97 11.38 -2.94
CA PHE A 45 14.39 10.66 -4.08
C PHE A 45 13.21 11.42 -4.70
N ILE A 46 12.91 11.11 -5.95
CA ILE A 46 11.79 11.71 -6.67
C ILE A 46 10.51 11.00 -6.24
N VAL A 47 9.55 11.76 -5.71
CA VAL A 47 8.24 11.23 -5.32
C VAL A 47 7.58 10.58 -6.54
N PRO A 48 7.24 9.28 -6.50
CA PRO A 48 6.51 8.65 -7.58
C PRO A 48 5.06 9.15 -7.59
N GLN A 49 4.41 9.04 -8.74
CA GLN A 49 2.96 9.18 -8.79
C GLN A 49 2.33 8.06 -7.95
N ILE A 50 1.41 8.44 -7.06
CA ILE A 50 0.67 7.51 -6.21
C ILE A 50 -0.76 7.40 -6.72
N GLN A 51 -1.22 6.17 -6.94
CA GLN A 51 -2.61 5.87 -7.25
C GLN A 51 -3.22 5.08 -6.10
N PHE A 52 -4.43 5.48 -5.69
CA PHE A 52 -5.17 4.78 -4.66
C PHE A 52 -6.28 3.94 -5.28
N SER A 53 -6.36 2.68 -4.85
CA SER A 53 -7.33 1.71 -5.31
C SER A 53 -7.98 1.01 -4.10
N ASP A 54 -9.15 0.43 -4.28
CA ASP A 54 -9.79 -0.34 -3.22
C ASP A 54 -9.09 -1.68 -3.03
N TYR A 55 -8.77 -2.03 -1.78
CA TYR A 55 -8.23 -3.33 -1.44
C TYR A 55 -9.36 -4.32 -1.20
N HIS A 56 -9.45 -5.31 -2.07
CA HIS A 56 -10.35 -6.44 -1.89
C HIS A 56 -9.54 -7.69 -1.57
N TRP A 57 -9.56 -8.09 -0.29
CA TRP A 57 -9.07 -9.40 0.10
C TRP A 57 -10.04 -10.48 -0.38
N ASP A 58 -9.61 -11.32 -1.33
CA ASP A 58 -10.42 -12.44 -1.82
C ASP A 58 -10.48 -13.56 -0.76
N THR A 59 -11.52 -13.53 0.08
CA THR A 59 -11.78 -14.56 1.11
C THR A 59 -12.12 -15.93 0.53
N SER A 60 -12.43 -16.01 -0.77
CA SER A 60 -12.82 -17.24 -1.46
C SER A 60 -11.67 -18.24 -1.61
N ARG A 61 -10.41 -17.76 -1.51
CA ARG A 61 -9.22 -18.60 -1.63
C ARG A 61 -8.78 -19.13 -0.27
N LYS A 62 -9.01 -20.42 -0.05
CA LYS A 62 -8.49 -21.14 1.13
C LYS A 62 -6.97 -21.17 1.11
N LEU A 63 -6.34 -20.41 2.01
CA LEU A 63 -4.90 -20.45 2.20
C LEU A 63 -4.47 -21.77 2.84
N LYS A 64 -3.44 -22.42 2.29
CA LYS A 64 -2.78 -23.56 2.94
C LYS A 64 -1.78 -23.04 3.97
N ARG A 65 -1.89 -23.51 5.21
CA ARG A 65 -0.90 -23.23 6.26
C ARG A 65 0.43 -23.87 5.86
N ILE A 66 1.46 -23.06 5.64
CA ILE A 66 2.82 -23.55 5.41
C ILE A 66 3.54 -23.56 6.76
N GLN A 67 3.99 -24.73 7.20
CA GLN A 67 4.77 -24.89 8.42
C GLN A 67 6.25 -24.74 8.05
N ARG A 68 6.94 -23.74 8.61
CA ARG A 68 8.40 -23.63 8.48
C ARG A 68 9.02 -24.46 9.61
N LEU A 69 9.83 -25.46 9.24
CA LEU A 69 10.64 -26.27 10.14
C LEU A 69 11.94 -25.52 10.49
#